data_AF-A0A7K4D5T8-F1
#
_entry.id   AF-A0A7K4D5T8-F1
#
_cell.length_a   1.000
_cell.length_b   1.000
_cell.length_c   1.000
_cell.angle_alpha   90.00
_cell.angle_beta   90.00
_cell.angle_gamma   90.00
#
_symmetry.space_group_name_H-M   'P 1'
#
loop_
_entity.id
_entity.type
_entity.pdbx_description
1 polymer ?
#
loop_
_entity_poly.entity_id
_entity_poly.type
_entity_poly.pdbx_seq_one_letter_code
_entity_poly.pdbx_strand_id
1 'polypeptide(L)'
;MEEEKRAEEVSTEEKKVEGKAAPIVTRSMMDEACPTCGAEAPSMPAVLPDPSWSTEKLIEATKDRHMLVRSNAIILLSKRAPSEALEALIEALKDEEYLVKSNAMVAIAAYGKQIADRMIQALSDANKDVRAGAAWVVGELKDNRAIEALEKVAKDDYPLARIQAKASLLAMGRGPKKESKNEAPKEGTKDASIDEKVD
;
A
#
# COMPACT_ATOMS: atom_id res chain seq x y z
N MET A 1 29.44 -42.50 59.84
CA MET A 1 29.14 -41.85 61.14
C MET A 1 30.18 -40.75 61.26
N GLU A 2 29.89 -39.47 61.09
CA GLU A 2 28.67 -38.68 61.24
C GLU A 2 28.69 -37.61 60.12
N GLU A 3 27.68 -37.55 59.25
CA GLU A 3 26.70 -36.45 59.18
C GLU A 3 26.98 -35.24 60.08
N GLU A 4 27.21 -34.07 59.47
CA GLU A 4 26.41 -32.90 59.81
C GLU A 4 26.32 -31.89 58.65
N LYS A 5 25.07 -31.56 58.32
CA LYS A 5 24.62 -30.58 57.34
C LYS A 5 24.88 -29.17 57.85
N ARG A 6 25.27 -28.26 56.96
CA ARG A 6 24.71 -26.90 57.00
C ARG A 6 24.59 -26.34 55.59
N ALA A 7 23.35 -26.18 55.16
CA ALA A 7 22.97 -25.45 53.97
C ALA A 7 23.09 -23.95 54.27
N GLU A 8 23.78 -23.21 53.40
CA GLU A 8 23.69 -21.75 53.34
C GLU A 8 23.42 -21.35 51.87
N GLU A 9 22.12 -21.14 51.65
CA GLU A 9 21.52 -20.00 50.96
C GLU A 9 22.17 -19.51 49.65
N VAL A 10 21.52 -19.91 48.57
CA VAL A 10 21.58 -19.28 47.25
C VAL A 10 20.91 -17.90 47.34
N SER A 11 21.70 -16.83 47.41
CA SER A 11 21.24 -15.47 47.12
C SER A 11 21.42 -15.20 45.62
N THR A 12 20.33 -15.32 44.87
CA THR A 12 20.25 -14.79 43.51
C THR A 12 19.93 -13.31 43.62
N GLU A 13 20.97 -12.49 43.53
CA GLU A 13 20.85 -11.04 43.50
C GLU A 13 20.26 -10.61 42.15
N GLU A 14 18.95 -10.38 42.13
CA GLU A 14 18.23 -9.76 41.02
C GLU A 14 18.74 -8.32 40.82
N LYS A 15 19.72 -8.14 39.92
CA LYS A 15 20.08 -6.80 39.44
C LYS A 15 19.01 -6.28 38.48
N LYS A 16 18.07 -5.55 39.07
CA LYS A 16 17.19 -4.55 38.47
C LYS A 16 17.94 -3.71 37.43
N VAL A 17 17.70 -3.95 36.14
CA VAL A 17 18.17 -3.06 35.06
C VAL A 17 17.14 -1.93 34.89
N GLU A 18 17.16 -1.00 35.83
CA GLU A 18 16.53 0.31 35.66
C GLU A 18 17.59 1.30 35.17
N GLY A 19 17.52 1.60 33.88
CA GLY A 19 18.41 2.56 33.24
C GLY A 19 18.20 2.57 31.75
N LYS A 20 17.02 3.02 31.28
CA LYS A 20 16.93 3.53 29.92
C LYS A 20 17.89 4.72 29.87
N ALA A 21 19.08 4.52 29.31
CA ALA A 21 19.98 5.61 29.00
C ALA A 21 19.21 6.61 28.14
N ALA A 22 18.95 7.80 28.68
CA ALA A 22 18.45 8.90 27.88
C ALA A 22 19.43 9.10 26.72
N PRO A 23 18.95 9.38 25.49
CA PRO A 23 19.84 9.60 24.37
C PRO A 23 20.80 10.75 24.71
N ILE A 24 22.08 10.58 24.34
CA ILE A 24 23.07 11.65 24.45
C ILE A 24 22.68 12.72 23.43
N VAL A 25 21.94 13.74 23.88
CA VAL A 25 21.60 14.90 23.06
C VAL A 25 22.88 15.69 22.86
N THR A 26 23.46 15.60 21.66
CA THR A 26 24.61 16.44 21.29
C THR A 26 24.15 17.88 21.11
N ARG A 27 25.06 18.86 21.23
CA ARG A 27 24.74 20.29 21.01
C ARG A 27 24.10 20.58 19.64
N SER A 28 24.29 19.70 18.65
CA SER A 28 23.65 19.75 17.33
C SER A 28 22.17 19.35 17.31
N MET A 29 21.65 18.80 18.41
CA MET A 29 20.27 18.30 18.56
C MET A 29 19.40 19.22 19.42
N MET A 30 19.93 20.38 19.83
CA MET A 30 19.15 21.45 20.48
C MET A 30 18.43 22.24 19.38
N ASP A 31 17.21 22.71 19.67
CA ASP A 31 16.16 23.22 18.76
C ASP A 31 16.51 24.40 17.83
N GLU A 32 17.78 24.71 17.62
CA GLU A 32 18.22 25.77 16.72
C GLU A 32 18.58 25.21 15.34
N ALA A 33 18.28 26.02 14.31
CA ALA A 33 18.57 25.74 12.92
C ALA A 33 19.98 25.15 12.75
N CYS A 34 20.11 24.18 11.85
CA CYS A 34 21.37 23.46 11.65
C CYS A 34 22.52 24.47 11.47
N PRO A 35 23.51 24.52 12.38
CA PRO A 35 24.49 25.61 12.43
C PRO A 35 25.44 25.63 11.23
N THR A 36 25.41 24.59 10.39
CA THR A 36 26.25 24.47 9.18
C THR A 36 25.51 24.90 7.91
N CYS A 37 24.18 24.75 7.85
CA CYS A 37 23.41 25.05 6.63
C CYS A 37 22.22 26.00 6.83
N GLY A 38 21.91 26.39 8.06
CA GLY A 38 20.79 27.29 8.38
C GLY A 38 19.42 26.67 8.13
N ALA A 39 19.33 25.36 7.87
CA ALA A 39 18.06 24.69 7.67
C ALA A 39 17.27 24.66 8.98
N GLU A 40 16.06 25.20 8.95
CA GLU A 40 15.08 25.03 10.01
C GLU A 40 14.75 23.54 10.15
N ALA A 41 14.65 23.06 11.38
CA ALA A 41 14.23 21.70 11.64
C ALA A 41 12.86 21.47 10.96
N PRO A 42 12.63 20.31 10.31
CA PRO A 42 11.33 20.02 9.74
C PRO A 42 10.29 20.14 10.86
N SER A 43 9.21 20.89 10.59
CA SER A 43 8.11 21.09 11.54
C SER A 43 7.60 19.72 12.02
N MET A 44 8.04 19.27 13.19
CA MET A 44 7.59 18.01 13.77
C MET A 44 6.27 18.27 14.50
N PRO A 45 5.21 17.47 14.28
CA PRO A 45 3.98 17.64 15.04
C PRO A 45 4.25 17.38 16.52
N ALA A 46 3.72 18.24 17.39
CA ALA A 46 3.92 18.11 18.84
C ALA A 46 3.32 16.82 19.42
N VAL A 47 2.28 16.28 18.78
CA VAL A 47 1.60 15.05 19.20
C VAL A 47 1.33 14.18 17.98
N LEU A 48 1.78 12.93 18.03
CA LEU A 48 1.41 11.91 17.06
C LEU A 48 0.25 11.06 17.59
N PRO A 49 -0.57 10.48 16.70
CA PRO A 49 -1.57 9.48 17.07
C PRO A 49 -0.97 8.34 17.88
N ASP A 50 -1.68 7.92 18.92
CA ASP A 50 -1.24 6.88 19.85
C ASP A 50 -2.17 5.65 19.78
N PRO A 51 -1.68 4.41 19.97
CA PRO A 51 -2.52 3.21 19.97
C PRO A 51 -3.71 3.24 20.94
N SER A 52 -3.64 4.05 22.01
CA SER A 52 -4.73 4.25 22.97
C SER A 52 -5.88 5.12 22.46
N TRP A 53 -5.71 5.82 21.33
CA TRP A 53 -6.77 6.66 20.77
C TRP A 53 -7.94 5.82 20.25
N SER A 54 -9.16 6.34 20.44
CA SER A 54 -10.37 5.72 19.89
C SER A 54 -10.35 5.74 18.36
N THR A 55 -11.15 4.86 17.75
CA THR A 55 -11.24 4.78 16.28
C THR A 55 -11.71 6.11 15.68
N GLU A 56 -12.68 6.77 16.30
CA GLU A 56 -13.21 8.07 15.84
C GLU A 56 -12.15 9.16 15.90
N LYS A 57 -11.35 9.19 16.97
CA LYS A 57 -10.25 10.15 17.12
C LYS A 57 -9.16 9.89 16.07
N LEU A 58 -8.88 8.62 15.75
CA LEU A 58 -7.95 8.28 14.68
C LEU A 58 -8.49 8.66 13.30
N ILE A 59 -9.78 8.48 13.04
CA ILE A 59 -10.42 8.93 11.79
C ILE A 59 -10.32 10.45 11.64
N GLU A 60 -10.49 11.22 12.73
CA GLU A 60 -10.33 12.67 12.63
C GLU A 60 -8.88 13.08 12.36
N ALA A 61 -7.92 12.35 12.94
CA ALA A 61 -6.50 12.56 12.72
C ALA A 61 -6.04 12.27 11.26
N THR A 62 -6.82 11.52 10.46
CA THR A 62 -6.51 11.36 9.03
C THR A 62 -6.72 12.62 8.21
N LYS A 63 -7.33 13.67 8.78
CA LYS A 63 -7.56 14.97 8.13
C LYS A 63 -6.61 16.06 8.63
N ASP A 64 -5.63 15.70 9.45
CA ASP A 64 -4.71 16.67 10.04
C ASP A 64 -3.86 17.38 8.98
N ARG A 65 -3.49 18.64 9.24
CA ARG A 65 -2.65 19.43 8.34
C ARG A 65 -1.29 18.79 8.12
N HIS A 66 -0.76 18.12 9.14
CA HIS A 66 0.55 17.51 9.12
C HIS A 66 0.51 16.06 8.60
N MET A 67 1.24 15.79 7.52
CA MET A 67 1.25 14.47 6.87
C MET A 67 1.64 13.31 7.78
N LEU A 68 2.52 13.53 8.76
CA LEU A 68 2.91 12.49 9.73
C LEU A 68 1.77 12.11 10.69
N VAL A 69 0.91 13.07 11.06
CA VAL A 69 -0.27 12.78 11.88
C VAL A 69 -1.24 11.92 11.06
N ARG A 70 -1.52 12.31 9.82
CA ARG A 70 -2.39 11.53 8.91
C ARG A 70 -1.86 10.12 8.68
N SER A 71 -0.58 10.01 8.34
CA SER A 71 0.11 8.74 8.07
C SER A 71 0.08 7.80 9.27
N ASN A 72 0.38 8.31 10.46
CA ASN A 72 0.39 7.50 11.67
C ASN A 72 -1.03 7.06 12.08
N ALA A 73 -2.03 7.92 11.88
CA ALA A 73 -3.43 7.58 12.09
C ALA A 73 -3.87 6.41 11.20
N ILE A 74 -3.51 6.41 9.91
CA ILE A 74 -3.79 5.32 8.97
C ILE A 74 -3.16 4.00 9.42
N ILE A 75 -1.90 4.02 9.87
CA ILE A 75 -1.22 2.82 10.37
C ILE A 75 -1.98 2.25 11.58
N LEU A 76 -2.44 3.10 12.49
CA LEU A 76 -3.20 2.65 13.66
C LEU A 76 -4.61 2.17 13.29
N LEU A 77 -5.27 2.80 12.31
CA LEU A 77 -6.56 2.37 11.78
C LEU A 77 -6.50 0.99 11.12
N SER A 78 -5.36 0.61 10.53
CA SER A 78 -5.17 -0.74 9.94
C SER A 78 -5.34 -1.89 10.94
N LYS A 79 -5.22 -1.60 12.24
CA LYS A 79 -5.42 -2.58 13.33
C LYS A 79 -6.87 -2.68 13.80
N ARG A 80 -7.77 -1.84 13.27
CA ARG A 80 -9.20 -1.82 13.59
C ARG A 80 -9.96 -2.72 12.63
N ALA A 81 -11.18 -3.11 13.00
CA ALA A 81 -11.99 -3.93 12.11
C ALA A 81 -12.33 -3.15 10.82
N PRO A 82 -12.45 -3.83 9.65
CA PRO A 82 -12.79 -3.15 8.41
C PRO A 82 -14.09 -2.35 8.48
N SER A 83 -15.08 -2.85 9.24
CA SER A 83 -16.36 -2.17 9.46
C SER A 83 -16.22 -0.79 10.11
N GLU A 84 -15.12 -0.53 10.81
CA GLU A 84 -14.88 0.72 11.53
C GLU A 84 -13.95 1.67 10.75
N ALA A 85 -13.01 1.14 9.97
CA ALA A 85 -11.90 1.92 9.42
C ALA A 85 -11.83 1.96 7.89
N LEU A 86 -12.47 1.03 7.17
CA LEU A 86 -12.26 0.86 5.73
C LEU A 86 -12.58 2.13 4.93
N GLU A 87 -13.69 2.80 5.21
CA GLU A 87 -14.07 4.02 4.46
C GLU A 87 -13.10 5.17 4.71
N ALA A 88 -12.58 5.32 5.95
CA ALA A 88 -11.57 6.32 6.25
C ALA A 88 -10.24 6.03 5.54
N LEU A 89 -9.87 4.75 5.42
CA LEU A 89 -8.68 4.33 4.67
C LEU A 89 -8.87 4.54 3.16
N ILE A 90 -10.07 4.28 2.62
CA ILE A 90 -10.39 4.57 1.21
C ILE A 90 -10.32 6.07 0.94
N GLU A 91 -10.81 6.91 1.85
CA GLU A 91 -10.68 8.37 1.74
C GLU A 91 -9.21 8.81 1.71
N ALA A 92 -8.35 8.18 2.51
CA ALA A 92 -6.91 8.46 2.54
C ALA A 92 -6.17 8.11 1.24
N LEU A 93 -6.77 7.34 0.32
CA LEU A 93 -6.21 7.15 -1.03
C LEU A 93 -6.20 8.44 -1.85
N LYS A 94 -7.00 9.44 -1.45
CA LYS A 94 -7.08 10.76 -2.10
C LYS A 94 -6.07 11.76 -1.56
N ASP A 95 -5.24 11.36 -0.59
CA ASP A 95 -4.29 12.27 0.05
C ASP A 95 -3.28 12.83 -0.97
N GLU A 96 -2.88 14.07 -0.78
CA GLU A 96 -1.86 14.70 -1.63
C GLU A 96 -0.50 14.01 -1.46
N GLU A 97 -0.18 13.60 -0.24
CA GLU A 97 1.11 13.01 0.12
C GLU A 97 1.20 11.54 -0.25
N TYR A 98 2.26 11.19 -0.98
CA TYR A 98 2.48 9.83 -1.44
C TYR A 98 2.61 8.83 -0.28
N LEU A 99 3.29 9.21 0.80
CA LEU A 99 3.45 8.35 1.98
C LEU A 99 2.11 7.96 2.61
N VAL A 100 1.18 8.92 2.66
CA VAL A 100 -0.16 8.71 3.23
C VAL A 100 -0.94 7.74 2.34
N LYS A 101 -0.93 7.97 1.02
CA LYS A 101 -1.56 7.07 0.03
C LYS A 101 -1.00 5.65 0.09
N SER A 102 0.32 5.49 0.13
CA SER A 102 0.94 4.16 0.17
C SER A 102 0.59 3.41 1.46
N ASN A 103 0.54 4.11 2.59
CA ASN A 103 0.14 3.50 3.86
C ASN A 103 -1.33 3.10 3.84
N ALA A 104 -2.21 3.89 3.24
CA ALA A 104 -3.62 3.55 3.08
C ALA A 104 -3.77 2.28 2.21
N MET A 105 -3.07 2.20 1.09
CA MET A 105 -3.09 1.02 0.22
C MET A 105 -2.67 -0.26 0.96
N VAL A 106 -1.55 -0.21 1.68
CA VAL A 106 -1.06 -1.35 2.47
C VAL A 106 -2.03 -1.72 3.59
N ALA A 107 -2.57 -0.72 4.30
CA ALA A 107 -3.54 -0.94 5.37
C ALA A 107 -4.81 -1.62 4.87
N ILE A 108 -5.35 -1.18 3.72
CA ILE A 108 -6.55 -1.79 3.12
C ILE A 108 -6.25 -3.23 2.66
N ALA A 109 -5.11 -3.46 2.00
CA ALA A 109 -4.73 -4.79 1.53
C ALA A 109 -4.54 -5.80 2.69
N ALA A 110 -4.10 -5.33 3.86
CA ALA A 110 -3.94 -6.17 5.06
C ALA A 110 -5.26 -6.80 5.55
N TYR A 111 -6.42 -6.22 5.22
CA TYR A 111 -7.70 -6.85 5.51
C TYR A 111 -8.00 -8.09 4.65
N GLY A 112 -7.27 -8.29 3.56
CA GLY A 112 -7.44 -9.46 2.71
C GLY A 112 -8.79 -9.52 1.99
N LYS A 113 -9.26 -10.72 1.67
CA LYS A 113 -10.42 -10.91 0.78
C LYS A 113 -11.77 -10.44 1.34
N GLN A 114 -11.88 -10.16 2.63
CA GLN A 114 -13.13 -9.69 3.23
C GLN A 114 -13.58 -8.31 2.71
N ILE A 115 -12.64 -7.51 2.19
CA ILE A 115 -12.93 -6.19 1.59
C ILE A 115 -12.99 -6.23 0.06
N ALA A 116 -12.88 -7.42 -0.55
CA ALA A 116 -12.78 -7.56 -2.00
C ALA A 116 -13.97 -6.93 -2.74
N ASP A 117 -15.20 -7.15 -2.27
CA ASP A 117 -16.40 -6.62 -2.90
C ASP A 117 -16.40 -5.08 -2.90
N ARG A 118 -16.03 -4.48 -1.76
CA ARG A 118 -15.93 -3.02 -1.63
C ARG A 118 -14.84 -2.42 -2.50
N MET A 119 -13.70 -3.10 -2.65
CA MET A 119 -12.60 -2.62 -3.50
C MET A 119 -12.86 -2.86 -4.99
N ILE A 120 -13.58 -3.91 -5.37
CA ILE A 120 -14.06 -4.10 -6.74
C ILE A 120 -15.00 -2.96 -7.13
N GLN A 121 -15.89 -2.52 -6.23
CA GLN A 121 -16.73 -1.34 -6.45
C GLN A 121 -15.89 -0.06 -6.60
N ALA A 122 -14.85 0.10 -5.79
CA ALA A 122 -13.95 1.27 -5.82
C ALA A 122 -13.16 1.42 -7.14
N LEU A 123 -13.06 0.37 -7.96
CA LEU A 123 -12.48 0.47 -9.32
C LEU A 123 -13.27 1.39 -10.25
N SER A 124 -14.53 1.69 -9.93
CA SER A 124 -15.38 2.61 -10.69
C SER A 124 -15.64 3.93 -9.94
N ASP A 125 -14.85 4.25 -8.91
CA ASP A 125 -15.01 5.47 -8.14
C ASP A 125 -14.81 6.72 -9.01
N ALA A 126 -15.54 7.80 -8.71
CA ALA A 126 -15.40 9.06 -9.44
C ALA A 126 -13.99 9.66 -9.27
N ASN A 127 -13.37 9.44 -8.11
CA ASN A 127 -12.02 9.90 -7.81
C ASN A 127 -10.96 8.97 -8.42
N LYS A 128 -10.08 9.56 -9.21
CA LYS A 128 -9.01 8.86 -9.95
C LYS A 128 -7.96 8.18 -9.05
N ASP A 129 -7.67 8.76 -7.89
CA ASP A 129 -6.70 8.23 -6.93
C ASP A 129 -7.29 7.02 -6.18
N VAL A 130 -8.59 7.06 -5.87
CA VAL A 130 -9.32 5.89 -5.34
C VAL A 130 -9.31 4.74 -6.35
N ARG A 131 -9.60 5.00 -7.64
CA ARG A 131 -9.52 3.96 -8.67
C ARG A 131 -8.12 3.36 -8.78
N ALA A 132 -7.07 4.18 -8.71
CA ALA A 132 -5.68 3.74 -8.77
C ALA A 132 -5.29 2.88 -7.56
N GLY A 133 -5.63 3.32 -6.34
CA GLY A 133 -5.39 2.57 -5.12
C GLY A 133 -6.18 1.26 -5.10
N ALA A 134 -7.45 1.29 -5.52
CA ALA A 134 -8.28 0.10 -5.64
C ALA A 134 -7.67 -0.92 -6.61
N ALA A 135 -7.21 -0.48 -7.79
CA ALA A 135 -6.59 -1.34 -8.79
C ALA A 135 -5.36 -2.09 -8.25
N TRP A 136 -4.52 -1.42 -7.46
CA TRP A 136 -3.40 -2.08 -6.79
C TRP A 136 -3.88 -3.06 -5.72
N VAL A 137 -4.77 -2.62 -4.83
CA VAL A 137 -5.28 -3.45 -3.71
C VAL A 137 -5.91 -4.74 -4.23
N VAL A 138 -6.83 -4.69 -5.21
CA VAL A 138 -7.43 -5.93 -5.74
C VAL A 138 -6.42 -6.86 -6.41
N GLY A 139 -5.33 -6.32 -6.96
CA GLY A 139 -4.20 -7.10 -7.46
C GLY A 139 -3.50 -7.88 -6.36
N GLU A 140 -3.24 -7.23 -5.21
CA GLU A 140 -2.67 -7.87 -4.03
C GLU A 140 -3.61 -8.94 -3.44
N LEU A 141 -4.93 -8.69 -3.46
CA LEU A 141 -5.93 -9.68 -3.01
C LEU A 141 -6.01 -10.91 -3.92
N LYS A 142 -5.53 -10.81 -5.16
CA LYS A 142 -5.59 -11.85 -6.20
C LYS A 142 -6.99 -12.45 -6.34
N ASP A 143 -8.01 -11.60 -6.33
CA ASP A 143 -9.40 -12.02 -6.52
C ASP A 143 -9.78 -11.95 -8.01
N ASN A 144 -9.96 -13.12 -8.64
CA ASN A 144 -10.29 -13.22 -10.06
C ASN A 144 -11.62 -12.55 -10.42
N ARG A 145 -12.52 -12.29 -9.46
CA ARG A 145 -13.77 -11.54 -9.69
C ARG A 145 -13.50 -10.10 -10.14
N ALA A 146 -12.32 -9.54 -9.83
CA ALA A 146 -11.94 -8.19 -10.20
C ALA A 146 -11.43 -8.04 -11.64
N ILE A 147 -11.20 -9.14 -12.38
CA ILE A 147 -10.51 -9.10 -13.69
C ILE A 147 -11.22 -8.19 -14.69
N GLU A 148 -12.53 -8.34 -14.88
CA GLU A 148 -13.28 -7.51 -15.84
C GLU A 148 -13.26 -6.03 -15.46
N ALA A 149 -13.33 -5.72 -14.16
CA ALA A 149 -13.26 -4.35 -13.67
C ALA A 149 -11.84 -3.77 -13.86
N LEU A 150 -10.79 -4.55 -13.59
CA LEU A 150 -9.41 -4.18 -13.85
C LEU A 150 -9.12 -3.96 -15.34
N GLU A 151 -9.69 -4.75 -16.24
CA GLU A 151 -9.55 -4.56 -17.69
C GLU A 151 -10.18 -3.23 -18.16
N LYS A 152 -11.24 -2.76 -17.49
CA LYS A 152 -11.79 -1.42 -17.72
C LYS A 152 -10.83 -0.34 -17.22
N VAL A 153 -10.32 -0.46 -15.98
CA VAL A 153 -9.37 0.51 -15.41
C VAL A 153 -8.03 0.54 -16.16
N ALA A 154 -7.63 -0.56 -16.81
CA ALA A 154 -6.45 -0.61 -17.68
C ALA A 154 -6.54 0.33 -18.91
N LYS A 155 -7.73 0.89 -19.17
CA LYS A 155 -8.03 1.88 -20.21
C LYS A 155 -8.46 3.25 -19.65
N ASP A 156 -8.32 3.47 -18.34
CA ASP A 156 -8.73 4.71 -17.65
C ASP A 156 -8.03 5.96 -18.18
N ASP A 157 -8.64 7.13 -18.14
CA ASP A 157 -7.94 8.35 -18.58
C ASP A 157 -6.80 8.76 -17.63
N TYR A 158 -6.85 8.34 -16.37
CA TYR A 158 -5.82 8.62 -15.39
C TYR A 158 -4.62 7.66 -15.50
N PRO A 159 -3.40 8.15 -15.75
CA PRO A 159 -2.24 7.30 -16.01
C PRO A 159 -1.90 6.33 -14.87
N LEU A 160 -2.00 6.76 -13.61
CA LEU A 160 -1.66 5.90 -12.48
C LEU A 160 -2.64 4.73 -12.35
N ALA A 161 -3.95 4.98 -12.51
CA ALA A 161 -4.96 3.94 -12.49
C ALA A 161 -4.72 2.89 -13.60
N ARG A 162 -4.42 3.35 -14.83
CA ARG A 162 -4.03 2.47 -15.93
C ARG A 162 -2.83 1.59 -15.62
N ILE A 163 -1.76 2.19 -15.09
CA ILE A 163 -0.51 1.48 -14.80
C ILE A 163 -0.76 0.42 -13.72
N GLN A 164 -1.43 0.81 -12.63
CA GLN A 164 -1.75 -0.11 -11.53
C GLN A 164 -2.62 -1.27 -12.00
N ALA A 165 -3.68 -0.99 -12.77
CA ALA A 165 -4.55 -2.05 -13.28
C ALA A 165 -3.82 -3.04 -14.18
N LYS A 166 -2.95 -2.56 -15.09
CA LYS A 166 -2.14 -3.43 -15.94
C LYS A 166 -1.12 -4.26 -15.14
N ALA A 167 -0.49 -3.65 -14.14
CA ALA A 167 0.44 -4.34 -13.25
C ALA A 167 -0.28 -5.45 -12.47
N SER A 168 -1.45 -5.15 -11.89
CA SER A 168 -2.29 -6.12 -11.19
C SER A 168 -2.73 -7.27 -12.10
N LEU A 169 -3.21 -6.97 -13.31
CA LEU A 169 -3.57 -7.99 -14.29
C LEU A 169 -2.37 -8.89 -14.63
N LEU A 170 -1.19 -8.32 -14.86
CA LEU A 170 0.04 -9.07 -15.13
C LEU A 170 0.43 -9.98 -13.94
N ALA A 171 0.38 -9.45 -12.71
CA ALA A 171 0.65 -10.20 -11.49
C ALA A 171 -0.34 -11.35 -11.26
N MET A 172 -1.57 -11.20 -11.76
CA MET A 172 -2.60 -12.24 -11.80
C MET A 172 -2.49 -13.19 -13.02
N GLY A 173 -1.44 -13.08 -13.83
CA GLY A 173 -1.22 -13.92 -15.00
C GLY A 173 -2.02 -13.53 -16.25
N ARG A 174 -2.65 -12.36 -16.26
CA ARG A 174 -3.43 -11.80 -17.38
C ARG A 174 -2.65 -10.69 -18.10
N GLY A 175 -1.47 -11.04 -18.61
CA GLY A 175 -0.67 -10.14 -19.43
C GLY A 175 -1.32 -9.81 -20.78
N PRO A 176 -0.86 -8.75 -21.48
CA PRO A 176 -1.35 -8.45 -22.81
C PRO A 176 -1.16 -9.67 -23.72
N LYS A 177 -2.26 -10.18 -24.30
CA LYS A 177 -2.17 -11.19 -25.35
C LYS A 177 -1.31 -10.58 -26.46
N LYS A 178 -0.12 -11.13 -26.73
CA LYS A 178 0.62 -10.81 -27.95
C LYS A 178 -0.32 -11.09 -29.11
N GLU A 179 -0.74 -10.07 -29.83
CA GLU A 179 -1.38 -10.25 -31.12
C GLU A 179 -0.40 -11.04 -31.98
N SER A 180 -0.72 -12.30 -32.30
CA SER A 180 0.03 -13.03 -33.30
C SER A 180 -0.22 -12.34 -34.63
N LYS A 181 0.71 -11.47 -35.04
CA LYS A 181 0.81 -11.03 -36.43
C LYS A 181 1.25 -12.21 -37.29
N ASN A 182 0.34 -13.15 -37.52
CA ASN A 182 0.42 -14.19 -38.56
C ASN A 182 -0.85 -14.08 -39.41
N GLU A 183 -1.07 -12.91 -40.00
CA GLU A 183 -1.79 -12.85 -41.29
C GLU A 183 -0.71 -12.82 -42.36
N ALA A 184 -0.43 -14.00 -42.93
CA ALA A 184 0.38 -14.12 -44.12
C ALA A 184 -0.25 -13.28 -45.25
N PRO A 185 0.54 -12.64 -46.12
CA PRO A 185 -0.02 -11.99 -47.30
C PRO A 185 -0.68 -13.07 -48.15
N LYS A 186 -1.99 -12.91 -48.41
CA LYS A 186 -2.69 -13.75 -49.38
C LYS A 186 -2.00 -13.59 -50.73
N GLU A 187 -1.22 -14.60 -51.13
CA GLU A 187 -0.71 -14.73 -52.49
C GLU A 187 -1.90 -14.67 -53.45
N GLY A 188 -1.88 -13.67 -54.33
CA GLY A 188 -2.77 -13.62 -55.46
C GLY A 188 -2.35 -14.70 -56.46
N THR A 189 -3.08 -15.81 -56.47
CA THR A 189 -3.10 -16.73 -57.61
C THR A 189 -3.69 -15.99 -58.80
N LYS A 190 -2.82 -15.55 -59.73
CA LYS A 190 -3.21 -15.37 -61.12
C LYS A 190 -2.98 -16.71 -61.82
N ASP A 191 -4.06 -17.46 -61.99
CA ASP A 191 -4.12 -18.52 -62.98
C ASP A 191 -3.87 -17.91 -64.36
N ALA A 192 -2.71 -18.22 -64.93
CA ALA A 192 -2.48 -18.14 -66.36
C ALA A 192 -2.60 -19.56 -66.91
N SER A 193 -3.83 -19.99 -67.14
CA SER A 193 -4.12 -21.18 -67.93
C SER A 193 -3.79 -20.88 -69.39
N ILE A 194 -2.78 -21.60 -69.84
CA ILE A 194 -2.46 -21.88 -71.23
C ILE A 194 -3.66 -22.63 -71.82
N ASP A 195 -4.27 -22.11 -72.88
CA ASP A 195 -5.12 -22.90 -73.77
C ASP A 195 -4.44 -23.02 -75.14
N GLU A 196 -4.39 -24.27 -75.58
CA GLU A 196 -3.69 -24.78 -76.74
C GLU A 196 -4.68 -24.98 -77.91
N LYS A 197 -4.39 -24.32 -79.04
CA LYS A 197 -4.69 -24.70 -80.45
C LYS A 197 -6.14 -24.77 -80.99
N VAL A 198 -6.15 -24.75 -82.33
CA VAL A 198 -7.17 -25.19 -83.32
C VAL A 198 -8.06 -24.02 -83.78
N ASP A 199 -8.04 -23.52 -85.02
CA ASP A 199 -7.64 -24.01 -86.36
C ASP A 199 -6.81 -22.97 -87.16
#